data_AF-A0A2X3L0S6-F1
#
_entry.id   AF-A0A2X3L0S6-F1
#
_cell.length_a   1.000
_cell.length_b   1.000
_cell.length_c   1.000
_cell.angle_alpha   90.00
_cell.angle_beta   90.00
_cell.angle_gamma   90.00
#
_symmetry.space_group_name_H-M   'P 1'
#
loop_
_entity.id
_entity.type
_entity.pdbx_description
1 polymer ?
#
loop_
_entity_poly.entity_id
_entity_poly.type
_entity_poly.pdbx_seq_one_letter_code
_entity_poly.pdbx_strand_id
1 'polypeptide(L)'
;MMQARKEYQVKHCKRCKPATRIARGDQFCEGWVYGASQVVKPFAIPPGEKGVIERYAAKLREDRGLKDGVGREAKACRGSDNAISAGFSEGTGAQLHHGVNGQNNQPLAIGRS
;
A
#
# COMPACT_ATOMS: atom_id res chain seq x y z
N MET A 1 -7.13 2.85 -0.64
CA MET A 1 -6.70 3.28 0.71
C MET A 1 -7.26 4.65 1.14
N MET A 2 -7.01 5.79 0.46
CA MET A 2 -7.51 7.11 0.94
C MET A 2 -9.03 7.16 1.14
N GLN A 3 -9.79 6.57 0.20
CA GLN A 3 -11.23 6.44 0.29
C GLN A 3 -11.67 5.56 1.47
N ALA A 4 -11.07 4.37 1.63
CA ALA A 4 -11.36 3.47 2.75
C ALA A 4 -11.08 4.10 4.12
N ARG A 5 -9.97 4.84 4.27
CA ARG A 5 -9.67 5.61 5.48
C ARG A 5 -10.78 6.62 5.77
N LYS A 6 -11.25 7.33 4.75
CA LYS A 6 -12.33 8.32 4.87
C LYS A 6 -13.63 7.65 5.31
N GLU A 7 -14.00 6.53 4.69
CA GLU A 7 -15.19 5.74 5.03
C GLU A 7 -15.14 5.22 6.46
N TYR A 8 -14.00 4.64 6.87
CA TYR A 8 -13.76 4.23 8.24
C TYR A 8 -13.95 5.39 9.23
N GLN A 9 -13.34 6.55 8.96
CA GLN A 9 -13.49 7.71 9.83
C GLN A 9 -14.92 8.27 9.89
N VAL A 10 -15.66 8.25 8.77
CA VAL A 10 -17.07 8.67 8.73
C VAL A 10 -17.94 7.74 9.58
N LYS A 11 -17.73 6.42 9.45
CA LYS A 11 -18.50 5.40 10.16
C LYS A 11 -18.16 5.33 11.66
N HIS A 12 -16.87 5.36 12.01
CA HIS A 12 -16.40 5.04 13.36
C HIS A 12 -15.90 6.25 14.18
N CYS A 13 -15.66 7.40 13.54
CA CYS A 13 -15.07 8.58 14.18
C CYS A 13 -15.91 9.86 14.04
N LYS A 14 -17.22 9.74 13.77
CA LYS A 14 -18.13 10.89 13.53
C LYS A 14 -18.15 11.92 14.67
N ARG A 15 -18.09 11.46 15.93
CA ARG A 15 -18.14 12.30 17.15
C ARG A 15 -16.78 12.42 17.86
N CYS A 16 -15.71 11.92 17.25
CA CYS A 16 -14.38 11.99 17.84
C CYS A 16 -13.78 13.38 17.65
N LYS A 17 -13.01 13.84 18.63
CA LYS A 17 -12.16 15.03 18.45
C LYS A 17 -11.18 14.80 17.28
N PRO A 18 -10.75 15.86 16.58
CA PRO A 18 -9.88 15.74 15.40
C PRO A 18 -8.63 14.89 15.64
N ALA A 19 -7.94 15.07 16.77
CA ALA A 19 -6.75 14.28 17.11
C ALA A 19 -7.03 12.77 17.16
N THR A 20 -8.13 12.36 17.81
CA THR A 20 -8.52 10.94 17.89
C THR A 20 -8.97 10.39 16.54
N ARG A 21 -9.68 11.20 15.75
CA ARG A 21 -10.07 10.82 14.39
C ARG A 21 -8.86 10.57 13.50
N ILE A 22 -7.85 11.42 13.58
CA ILE A 22 -6.58 11.26 12.85
C ILE A 22 -5.86 10.01 13.33
N ALA A 23 -5.64 9.86 14.64
CA ALA A 23 -4.90 8.72 15.21
C ALA A 23 -5.55 7.38 14.84
N ARG A 24 -6.87 7.24 14.97
CA ARG A 24 -7.59 6.03 14.54
C ARG A 24 -7.53 5.81 13.03
N GLY A 25 -7.54 6.89 12.24
CA GLY A 25 -7.34 6.80 10.80
C GLY A 25 -5.93 6.33 10.43
N ASP A 26 -4.91 6.73 11.18
CA ASP A 26 -3.51 6.29 10.96
C ASP A 26 -3.39 4.79 11.32
N GLN A 27 -3.96 4.38 12.46
CA GLN A 27 -4.01 2.98 12.91
C GLN A 27 -4.73 2.07 11.90
N PHE A 28 -5.84 2.55 11.34
CA PHE A 28 -6.53 1.87 10.25
C PHE A 28 -5.63 1.68 9.03
N CYS A 29 -4.88 2.72 8.62
CA CYS A 29 -3.98 2.63 7.47
C CYS A 29 -2.85 1.61 7.68
N GLU A 30 -2.25 1.54 8.88
CA GLU A 30 -1.22 0.53 9.18
C GLU A 30 -1.78 -0.89 9.09
N GLY A 31 -2.95 -1.13 9.70
CA GLY A 31 -3.65 -2.40 9.57
C GLY A 31 -3.94 -2.75 8.11
N TRP A 32 -4.40 -1.78 7.32
CA TRP A 32 -4.67 -1.96 5.89
C TRP A 32 -3.44 -2.40 5.10
N VAL A 33 -2.29 -1.73 5.29
CA VAL A 33 -1.04 -2.09 4.62
C VAL A 33 -0.60 -3.50 5.02
N TYR A 34 -0.76 -3.86 6.30
CA TYR A 34 -0.46 -5.22 6.77
C TYR A 34 -1.35 -6.26 6.08
N GLY A 35 -2.66 -6.00 5.96
CA GLY A 35 -3.59 -6.88 5.23
C GLY A 35 -3.25 -7.01 3.74
N ALA A 36 -3.03 -5.88 3.07
CA ALA A 36 -2.69 -5.82 1.65
C ALA A 36 -1.36 -6.51 1.33
N SER A 37 -0.40 -6.52 2.27
CA SER A 37 0.86 -7.25 2.10
C SER A 37 0.66 -8.75 1.87
N GLN A 38 -0.42 -9.34 2.39
CA GLN A 38 -0.75 -10.75 2.16
C GLN A 38 -1.21 -11.02 0.72
N VAL A 39 -1.84 -10.04 0.07
CA VAL A 39 -2.26 -10.10 -1.34
C VAL A 39 -1.06 -9.98 -2.29
N VAL A 40 -0.02 -9.24 -1.89
CA VAL A 40 1.18 -9.04 -2.71
C VAL A 40 2.10 -10.26 -2.67
N LYS A 41 2.15 -11.01 -1.57
CA LYS A 41 3.02 -12.20 -1.42
C LYS A 41 2.91 -13.23 -2.56
N PRO A 42 1.71 -13.57 -3.08
CA PRO A 42 1.55 -14.43 -4.25
C PRO A 42 2.25 -13.94 -5.53
N PHE A 43 2.53 -12.64 -5.65
CA PHE A 43 3.26 -12.04 -6.77
C PHE A 43 4.78 -12.09 -6.56
N ALA A 44 5.26 -13.14 -5.89
CA ALA A 44 6.66 -13.28 -5.52
C ALA A 44 7.56 -13.19 -6.75
N ILE A 45 8.54 -12.29 -6.68
CA ILE A 45 9.52 -12.06 -7.73
C ILE A 45 10.35 -13.35 -7.91
N PRO A 46 10.47 -13.90 -9.13
CA PRO A 46 11.35 -15.03 -9.41
C PRO A 46 12.78 -14.73 -8.93
N PRO A 47 13.52 -15.71 -8.39
CA PRO A 47 14.87 -15.48 -7.83
C PRO A 47 15.84 -14.79 -8.81
N GLY A 48 15.71 -15.06 -10.12
CA GLY A 48 16.52 -14.42 -11.16
C GLY A 48 16.21 -12.93 -11.40
N GLU A 49 14.98 -12.50 -11.12
CA GLU A 49 14.54 -11.11 -11.33
C GLU A 49 14.83 -10.21 -10.12
N LYS A 50 14.95 -10.80 -8.92
CA LYS A 50 15.23 -10.06 -7.68
C LYS A 50 16.51 -9.23 -7.77
N GLY A 51 17.60 -9.83 -8.26
CA GLY A 51 18.88 -9.14 -8.41
C GLY A 51 18.85 -8.01 -9.45
N VAL A 52 18.00 -8.14 -10.48
CA VAL A 52 17.82 -7.08 -11.49
C VAL A 52 17.05 -5.90 -10.89
N ILE A 53 15.98 -6.16 -10.13
CA ILE A 53 15.19 -5.13 -9.44
C ILE A 53 16.04 -4.38 -8.41
N GLU A 54 16.85 -5.10 -7.63
CA GLU A 54 17.75 -4.48 -6.63
C GLU A 54 18.80 -3.58 -7.29
N ARG A 55 19.43 -4.03 -8.39
CA ARG A 55 20.39 -3.21 -9.15
C ARG A 55 19.72 -1.98 -9.77
N TYR A 56 18.50 -2.12 -10.29
CA TYR A 56 17.76 -1.00 -10.84
C TYR A 56 17.39 0.01 -9.75
N ALA A 57 16.95 -0.45 -8.58
CA ALA A 57 16.69 0.42 -7.42
C ALA A 57 17.95 1.17 -6.98
N ALA A 58 19.11 0.51 -6.96
CA ALA A 58 20.39 1.17 -6.67
C ALA A 58 20.73 2.26 -7.68
N LYS A 59 20.58 1.98 -8.99
CA LYS A 59 20.76 3.00 -10.04
C LYS A 59 19.82 4.18 -9.88
N LEU A 60 18.55 3.95 -9.53
CA LEU A 60 17.60 5.04 -9.27
C LEU A 60 18.05 5.92 -8.08
N ARG A 61 18.67 5.34 -7.06
CA ARG A 61 19.22 6.08 -5.92
C ARG A 61 20.44 6.91 -6.32
N GLU A 62 21.33 6.36 -7.14
CA GLU A 62 22.54 7.03 -7.63
C GLU A 62 22.23 8.11 -8.67
N ASP A 63 21.57 7.73 -9.77
CA ASP A 63 21.36 8.58 -10.95
C ASP A 63 20.27 9.65 -10.73
N ARG A 64 19.26 9.31 -9.93
CA ARG A 64 18.06 10.15 -9.75
C ARG A 64 17.85 10.62 -8.31
N GLY A 65 18.77 10.29 -7.40
CA GLY A 65 18.69 10.70 -6.01
C GLY A 65 17.44 10.18 -5.30
N LEU A 66 16.91 9.01 -5.71
CA LEU A 66 15.77 8.39 -5.03
C LEU A 66 16.12 8.16 -3.56
N LYS A 67 15.24 8.56 -2.65
CA LYS A 67 15.41 8.40 -1.20
C LYS A 67 14.21 7.68 -0.61
N ASP A 68 14.45 7.01 0.50
CA ASP A 68 13.36 6.41 1.26
C ASP A 68 12.48 7.52 1.83
N GLY A 69 11.17 7.36 1.68
CA GLY A 69 10.19 8.30 2.24
C GLY A 69 9.99 8.02 3.73
N VAL A 70 10.05 9.07 4.56
CA VAL A 70 9.68 8.96 5.98
C VAL A 70 8.18 9.19 6.10
N GLY A 71 7.45 8.12 6.41
CA GLY A 71 6.02 8.19 6.74
C GLY A 71 5.78 8.70 8.16
N ARG A 72 4.56 9.19 8.41
CA ARG A 72 4.09 9.47 9.76
C ARG A 72 3.67 8.15 10.42
N GLU A 73 4.21 7.86 11.60
CA GLU A 73 3.84 6.70 12.42
C GLU A 73 2.45 6.85 13.04
N ALA A 74 1.67 5.76 13.08
CA ALA A 74 0.40 5.75 13.79
C ALA A 74 0.63 5.67 15.30
N LYS A 75 0.32 6.76 16.00
CA LYS A 75 0.41 6.79 17.47
C LYS A 75 -0.67 5.92 18.10
N ALA A 76 -0.35 5.31 19.24
CA ALA A 76 -1.33 4.58 20.06
C ALA A 76 -2.51 5.49 20.46
N CYS A 77 -3.72 4.96 20.41
CA CYS A 77 -4.93 5.67 20.79
C CYS A 77 -6.00 4.72 21.30
N ARG A 78 -7.00 5.27 22.02
CA ARG A 78 -8.14 4.45 22.47
C ARG A 78 -8.88 3.89 21.26
N GLY A 79 -8.95 2.57 21.16
CA GLY A 79 -9.56 1.85 20.04
C GLY A 79 -8.62 1.63 18.86
N SER A 80 -7.29 1.73 19.05
CA SER A 80 -6.29 1.32 18.06
C SER A 80 -6.53 -0.10 17.56
N ASP A 81 -6.74 -1.07 18.45
CA ASP A 81 -6.90 -2.48 18.07
C ASP A 81 -8.06 -2.68 17.10
N ASN A 82 -9.20 -2.03 17.37
CA ASN A 82 -10.37 -2.06 16.48
C ASN A 82 -10.09 -1.37 15.13
N ALA A 83 -9.30 -0.29 15.14
CA ALA A 83 -8.92 0.41 13.92
C ALA A 83 -7.96 -0.42 13.06
N ILE A 84 -6.92 -0.99 13.67
CA ILE A 84 -5.96 -1.90 13.03
C ILE A 84 -6.70 -3.11 12.46
N SER A 85 -7.54 -3.77 13.26
CA SER A 85 -8.28 -4.95 12.83
C SER A 85 -9.21 -4.65 11.65
N ALA A 86 -9.96 -3.54 11.71
CA ALA A 86 -10.81 -3.11 10.59
C ALA A 86 -9.98 -2.80 9.33
N GLY A 87 -8.84 -2.14 9.49
CA GLY A 87 -7.89 -1.86 8.40
C GLY A 87 -7.39 -3.15 7.78
N PHE A 88 -6.94 -4.10 8.59
CA PHE A 88 -6.44 -5.39 8.16
C PHE A 88 -7.48 -6.16 7.35
N SER A 89 -8.70 -6.29 7.87
CA SER A 89 -9.78 -6.98 7.16
C SER A 89 -10.09 -6.34 5.81
N GLU A 90 -10.15 -5.01 5.71
CA GLU A 90 -10.37 -4.36 4.42
C GLU A 90 -9.15 -4.51 3.49
N GLY A 91 -7.94 -4.40 4.03
CA GLY A 91 -6.70 -4.59 3.29
C GLY A 91 -6.52 -5.98 2.69
N THR A 92 -7.02 -7.02 3.36
CA THR A 92 -7.03 -8.39 2.79
C THR A 92 -7.93 -8.54 1.55
N GLY A 93 -8.91 -7.64 1.39
CA GLY A 93 -9.74 -7.54 0.20
C GLY A 93 -9.12 -6.75 -0.95
N ALA A 94 -7.89 -6.23 -0.78
CA ALA A 94 -7.18 -5.56 -1.86
C ALA A 94 -7.05 -6.50 -3.06
N GLN A 95 -7.26 -5.96 -4.27
CA GLN A 95 -7.11 -6.73 -5.50
C GLN A 95 -5.88 -6.21 -6.25
N LEU A 96 -4.97 -7.13 -6.57
CA LEU A 96 -3.86 -6.88 -7.46
C LEU A 96 -4.12 -7.68 -8.74
N HIS A 97 -4.25 -6.97 -9.87
CA HIS A 97 -4.45 -7.60 -11.16
C HIS A 97 -3.09 -7.95 -11.77
N HIS A 98 -2.93 -9.17 -12.30
CA HIS A 98 -1.75 -9.52 -13.07
C HIS A 98 -1.63 -8.61 -14.30
N GLY A 99 -0.42 -8.14 -14.57
CA GLY A 99 -0.12 -7.47 -15.83
C GLY A 99 -0.43 -8.39 -17.01
N VAL A 100 -0.77 -7.79 -18.16
CA VAL A 100 -0.93 -8.56 -19.41
C VAL A 100 0.36 -9.34 -19.68
N ASN A 101 0.24 -10.66 -19.85
CA ASN A 101 1.38 -11.56 -20.11
C ASN A 101 2.27 -10.99 -21.22
N GLY A 102 3.53 -10.70 -20.90
CA GLY A 102 4.57 -10.27 -21.85
C GLY A 102 5.05 -11.38 -22.79
N GLN A 103 4.21 -12.36 -23.12
CA GLN A 103 4.56 -13.45 -24.05
C GLN A 103 4.79 -12.96 -25.48
N ASN A 104 4.43 -11.71 -25.80
CA ASN A 104 4.87 -11.05 -27.01
C ASN A 104 6.03 -10.12 -26.68
N ASN A 105 7.22 -10.47 -27.18
CA ASN A 105 8.40 -9.59 -27.22
C ASN A 105 8.22 -8.39 -28.18
N GLN A 106 6.97 -8.00 -28.46
CA GLN A 106 6.63 -6.84 -29.26
C GLN A 106 5.98 -5.81 -28.34
N PRO A 107 6.52 -4.58 -28.23
CA PRO A 107 5.86 -3.53 -27.50
C PRO A 107 4.48 -3.28 -28.11
N LEU A 108 3.44 -3.32 -27.27
CA LEU A 108 2.10 -2.89 -27.67
C LEU A 108 2.22 -1.46 -28.18
N ALA A 109 2.00 -1.27 -29.49
CA ALA A 109 1.97 0.03 -30.13
C ALA A 109 0.72 0.80 -29.67
N ILE A 110 0.76 1.33 -28.45
CA ILE A 110 -0.20 2.32 -27.98
C ILE A 110 0.28 3.65 -28.54
N GLY A 111 -0.29 4.05 -29.67
CA GLY A 111 -0.07 5.37 -30.26
C GLY A 111 0.28 5.35 -31.74
N ARG A 112 -0.66 4.89 -32.58
CA ARG A 112 -0.84 5.43 -33.94
C ARG A 112 -2.34 5.47 -34.24
N SER A 113 -2.93 6.64 -34.00
CA SER A 113 -4.16 7.10 -34.65
C SER A 113 -3.76 8.15 -35.68
#